data_AF-A0A2P2I8G5-F1
#
_entry.id   AF-A0A2P2I8G5-F1
#
_cell.length_a   1.000
_cell.length_b   1.000
_cell.length_c   1.000
_cell.angle_alpha   90.00
_cell.angle_beta   90.00
_cell.angle_gamma   90.00
#
_symmetry.space_group_name_H-M   'P 1'
#
loop_
_entity.id
_entity.type
_entity.pdbx_description
1 polymer ?
#
loop_
_entity_poly.entity_id
_entity_poly.type
_entity_poly.pdbx_seq_one_letter_code
_entity_poly.pdbx_strand_id
1 'polypeptide(L)'
;VLLHSLSCEEMIHVLKTRFGETSRLRNSAERLVSVYTSLAPGQHPHTFDDNMQPSHLPAFSSTAATAAIKASTVVSSTTASGRLVCFRDLLKWADRIAAREQLNDHELPMAAFQEALDCFCAAVPEPITRDLFAEQIAGYLNLSATVATQQCHDYKPEISITNHCVRISERALLHKLPSPLPSLMASVAVKSPFSFTRKSCVLLERIVVAVNNKEPVLIVGETGTGKTTAVQYLAYQTNRKLKVINMNQQSDATDLLGGFKPVEM
;
A
#
# COMPACT_ATOMS: atom_id res chain seq x y z
N VAL A 1 8.85 -16.52 -14.87
CA VAL A 1 10.01 -15.67 -15.21
C VAL A 1 10.47 -15.00 -13.93
N LEU A 2 11.61 -15.45 -13.41
CA LEU A 2 12.21 -14.92 -12.18
C LEU A 2 12.66 -13.48 -12.47
N LEU A 3 12.05 -12.49 -11.79
CA LEU A 3 12.43 -11.08 -11.81
C LEU A 3 13.76 -10.86 -11.07
N HIS A 4 14.82 -11.56 -11.47
CA HIS A 4 16.16 -11.28 -10.99
C HIS A 4 16.77 -10.16 -11.85
N SER A 5 17.04 -9.04 -11.17
CA SER A 5 17.84 -7.87 -11.58
C SER A 5 17.47 -7.18 -12.90
N LEU A 6 16.31 -6.52 -12.95
CA LEU A 6 16.15 -5.39 -13.87
C LEU A 6 17.10 -4.27 -13.44
N SER A 7 17.90 -3.76 -14.36
CA SER A 7 18.69 -2.55 -14.14
C SER A 7 17.80 -1.34 -13.86
N CYS A 8 18.37 -0.29 -13.28
CA CYS A 8 17.64 0.94 -13.03
C CYS A 8 17.07 1.56 -14.30
N GLU A 9 17.82 1.51 -15.41
CA GLU A 9 17.38 2.00 -16.71
C GLU A 9 16.17 1.23 -17.24
N GLU A 10 16.19 -0.10 -17.14
CA GLU A 10 15.06 -0.95 -17.53
C GLU A 10 13.83 -0.68 -16.66
N MET A 11 14.00 -0.50 -15.35
CA MET A 11 12.91 -0.15 -14.45
C MET A 11 12.31 1.22 -14.81
N ILE A 12 13.14 2.22 -15.08
CA ILE A 12 12.70 3.56 -15.53
C ILE A 12 11.93 3.43 -16.85
N HIS A 13 12.46 2.66 -17.81
CA HIS A 13 11.80 2.42 -19.08
C HIS A 13 10.42 1.76 -18.90
N VAL A 14 10.32 0.71 -18.07
CA VAL A 14 9.05 0.05 -17.74
C VAL A 14 8.06 1.04 -17.13
N LEU A 15 8.48 1.87 -16.17
CA LEU A 15 7.59 2.88 -15.58
C LEU A 15 7.13 3.93 -16.59
N LYS A 16 8.05 4.47 -17.40
CA LYS A 16 7.71 5.45 -18.45
C LYS A 16 6.69 4.85 -19.42
N THR A 17 6.92 3.63 -19.92
CA THR A 17 5.97 2.93 -20.81
C THR A 17 4.62 2.71 -20.14
N ARG A 18 4.61 2.37 -18.85
CA ARG A 18 3.38 2.13 -18.09
C ARG A 18 2.54 3.38 -17.85
N PHE A 19 3.18 4.53 -17.62
CA PHE A 19 2.47 5.81 -17.47
C PHE A 19 1.87 6.32 -18.80
N GLY A 20 2.34 5.82 -19.95
CA GLY A 20 1.97 6.34 -21.26
C GLY A 20 2.75 7.61 -21.62
N GLU A 21 2.67 8.05 -22.88
CA GLU A 21 3.50 9.14 -23.42
C GLU A 21 3.08 10.54 -22.94
N THR A 22 1.79 10.74 -22.69
CA THR A 22 1.21 12.03 -22.32
C THR A 22 1.19 12.28 -20.80
N SER A 23 1.59 11.30 -20.00
CA SER A 23 1.59 11.41 -18.54
C SER A 23 2.75 12.30 -18.06
N ARG A 24 2.43 13.26 -17.19
CA ARG A 24 3.42 14.08 -16.49
C ARG A 24 4.26 13.28 -15.49
N LEU A 25 3.79 12.11 -15.06
CA LEU A 25 4.51 11.20 -14.18
C LEU A 25 5.73 10.55 -14.83
N ARG A 26 5.84 10.58 -16.18
CA ARG A 26 7.04 10.09 -16.89
C ARG A 26 8.33 10.72 -16.37
N ASN A 27 8.29 12.01 -16.03
CA ASN A 27 9.44 12.75 -15.51
C ASN A 27 9.77 12.39 -14.04
N SER A 28 8.84 11.72 -13.35
CA SER A 28 9.03 11.24 -11.97
C SER A 28 9.57 9.80 -11.91
N ALA A 29 9.62 9.07 -13.03
CA ALA A 29 10.01 7.66 -13.06
C ALA A 29 11.39 7.40 -12.42
N GLU A 30 12.38 8.26 -12.70
CA GLU A 30 13.72 8.20 -12.10
C GLU A 30 13.66 8.34 -10.59
N ARG A 31 12.90 9.31 -10.09
CA ARG A 31 12.70 9.52 -8.65
C ARG A 31 12.00 8.33 -7.99
N LEU A 32 10.99 7.74 -8.62
CA LEU A 32 10.31 6.55 -8.08
C LEU A 32 11.24 5.33 -8.00
N VAL A 33 12.09 5.14 -9.03
CA VAL A 33 13.10 4.08 -9.02
C VAL A 33 14.16 4.33 -7.93
N SER A 34 14.61 5.58 -7.75
CA SER A 34 15.55 5.93 -6.66
C SER A 34 14.99 5.64 -5.27
N VAL A 35 13.70 5.87 -5.04
CA VAL A 35 13.04 5.46 -3.80
C VAL A 35 13.13 3.94 -3.64
N TYR A 36 12.70 3.19 -4.65
CA TYR A 36 12.71 1.72 -4.59
C TYR A 36 14.11 1.14 -4.35
N THR A 37 15.13 1.64 -5.05
CA THR A 37 16.51 1.15 -4.89
C THR A 37 17.09 1.52 -3.51
N SER A 38 16.71 2.66 -2.94
CA SER A 38 17.13 3.02 -1.57
C SER A 38 16.54 2.11 -0.49
N LEU A 39 15.36 1.53 -0.73
CA LEU A 39 14.65 0.65 0.22
C LEU A 39 15.04 -0.83 0.06
N ALA A 40 15.61 -1.20 -1.09
CA ALA A 40 16.05 -2.56 -1.41
C ALA A 40 17.54 -2.62 -1.80
N PRO A 41 18.47 -2.10 -0.96
CA PRO A 41 19.90 -2.13 -1.27
C PRO A 41 20.39 -3.58 -1.38
N GLY A 42 21.07 -3.92 -2.48
CA GLY A 42 21.66 -5.25 -2.72
C GLY A 42 20.84 -6.22 -3.58
N GLN A 43 19.62 -5.87 -4.04
CA GLN A 43 18.85 -6.71 -4.97
C GLN A 43 19.16 -6.48 -6.45
N HIS A 44 19.82 -5.36 -6.78
CA HIS A 44 20.11 -4.96 -8.17
C HIS A 44 21.57 -4.49 -8.26
N PRO A 45 22.30 -4.84 -9.33
CA PRO A 45 23.66 -4.36 -9.54
C PRO A 45 23.65 -2.83 -9.61
N HIS A 46 24.44 -2.19 -8.75
CA HIS A 46 24.60 -0.74 -8.72
C HIS A 46 25.27 -0.28 -10.02
N THR A 47 24.50 0.36 -10.92
CA THR A 47 25.02 1.10 -12.08
C THR A 47 24.35 2.47 -12.15
N PHE A 48 24.45 3.25 -11.08
CA PHE A 48 24.34 4.69 -11.20
C PHE A 48 25.76 5.24 -11.05
N ASP A 49 26.23 5.94 -12.09
CA ASP A 49 27.48 6.68 -12.11
C ASP A 49 27.68 7.42 -10.78
N ASP A 50 28.83 7.23 -10.13
CA ASP A 50 29.32 8.02 -8.98
C ASP A 50 29.48 9.53 -9.31
N ASN A 51 29.08 9.96 -10.51
CA ASN A 51 29.16 11.32 -11.02
C ASN A 51 27.83 12.08 -11.00
N MET A 52 26.75 11.52 -10.46
CA MET A 52 25.58 12.33 -10.09
C MET A 52 25.96 13.16 -8.86
N GLN A 53 26.38 14.40 -9.07
CA GLN A 53 26.75 15.32 -8.00
C GLN A 53 25.69 15.32 -6.88
N PRO A 54 26.11 15.36 -5.59
CA PRO A 54 25.21 15.37 -4.44
C PRO A 54 24.53 16.74 -4.23
N SER A 55 24.00 17.33 -5.30
CA SER A 55 23.30 18.62 -5.30
C SER A 55 21.77 18.49 -5.21
N HIS A 56 21.22 17.26 -5.24
CA HIS A 56 19.79 17.00 -5.16
C HIS A 56 19.34 16.09 -3.99
N LEU A 57 20.25 15.74 -3.09
CA LEU A 57 19.86 15.25 -1.76
C LEU A 57 19.49 16.47 -0.92
N PRO A 58 18.26 16.58 -0.36
CA PRO A 58 17.97 17.67 0.54
C PRO A 58 18.93 17.58 1.73
N ALA A 59 19.60 18.70 2.02
CA ALA A 59 20.49 18.85 3.17
C ALA A 59 19.67 18.76 4.47
N PHE A 60 19.32 17.54 4.87
CA PHE A 60 18.95 17.23 6.23
C PHE A 60 20.17 16.60 6.92
N SER A 61 20.45 17.16 8.09
CA SER A 61 21.56 16.94 9.02
C SER A 61 22.27 15.58 8.97
N SER A 62 23.53 15.60 9.44
CA SER A 62 24.47 14.47 9.64
C SER A 62 23.90 13.16 10.21
N THR A 63 22.66 13.18 10.70
CA THR A 63 21.87 12.02 11.10
C THR A 63 21.45 11.13 9.91
N ALA A 64 21.18 11.66 8.72
CA ALA A 64 20.69 10.88 7.56
C ALA A 64 21.77 9.97 6.93
N ALA A 65 23.02 10.45 6.84
CA ALA A 65 24.16 9.62 6.43
C ALA A 65 24.47 8.54 7.49
N THR A 66 24.32 8.88 8.78
CA THR A 66 24.46 7.92 9.88
C THR A 66 23.31 6.90 9.90
N ALA A 67 22.10 7.29 9.46
CA ALA A 67 20.94 6.43 9.29
C ALA A 67 21.08 5.50 8.07
N ALA A 68 21.69 5.95 6.98
CA ALA A 68 22.03 5.10 5.82
C ALA A 68 23.11 4.06 6.17
N ILE A 69 24.08 4.41 7.01
CA ILE A 69 25.10 3.48 7.53
C ILE A 69 24.49 2.48 8.52
N LYS A 70 23.56 2.91 9.40
CA LYS A 70 22.78 2.02 10.28
C LYS A 70 21.79 1.14 9.51
N ALA A 71 21.15 1.66 8.46
CA ALA A 71 20.27 0.89 7.59
C ALA A 71 21.07 -0.16 6.81
N SER A 72 22.27 0.17 6.33
CA SER A 72 23.14 -0.80 5.64
C SER A 72 23.62 -1.94 6.55
N THR A 73 23.72 -1.72 7.87
CA THR A 73 24.05 -2.77 8.86
C THR A 73 22.82 -3.53 9.37
N VAL A 74 21.61 -2.95 9.30
CA VAL A 74 20.36 -3.59 9.78
C VAL A 74 19.61 -4.33 8.66
N VAL A 75 19.79 -3.94 7.39
CA VAL A 75 19.10 -4.55 6.23
C VAL A 75 19.73 -5.90 5.83
N SER A 76 20.87 -6.29 6.42
CA SER A 76 21.46 -7.64 6.28
C SER A 76 20.74 -8.71 7.10
N SER A 77 19.82 -8.35 7.99
CA SER A 77 19.02 -9.32 8.75
C SER A 77 17.56 -9.23 8.36
N THR A 78 17.11 -10.28 7.67
CA THR A 78 15.71 -10.69 7.50
C THR A 78 14.82 -10.21 8.64
N THR A 79 13.80 -9.41 8.31
CA THR A 79 12.73 -9.09 9.25
C THR A 79 12.00 -10.38 9.63
N ALA A 80 11.42 -10.46 10.84
CA ALA A 80 10.66 -11.64 11.30
C ALA A 80 9.45 -12.03 10.40
N SER A 81 9.13 -11.23 9.37
CA SER A 81 8.10 -11.46 8.34
C SER A 81 8.68 -11.98 7.00
N GLY A 82 9.99 -11.88 6.77
CA GLY A 82 10.67 -12.46 5.59
C GLY A 82 10.33 -11.85 4.22
N ARG A 83 9.39 -10.89 4.12
CA ARG A 83 9.07 -10.22 2.84
C ARG A 83 10.04 -9.09 2.56
N LEU A 84 10.83 -9.25 1.51
CA LEU A 84 11.65 -8.18 0.94
C LEU A 84 10.79 -7.22 0.08
N VAL A 85 11.18 -5.94 0.04
CA VAL A 85 10.67 -4.99 -0.96
C VAL A 85 11.02 -5.52 -2.35
N CYS A 86 10.05 -5.58 -3.25
CA CYS A 86 10.21 -6.17 -4.58
C CYS A 86 9.71 -5.25 -5.68
N PHE A 87 10.11 -5.50 -6.93
CA PHE A 87 9.72 -4.66 -8.07
C PHE A 87 8.19 -4.52 -8.24
N ARG A 88 7.43 -5.55 -7.82
CA ARG A 88 5.97 -5.48 -7.80
C ARG A 88 5.43 -4.39 -6.88
N ASP A 89 6.12 -4.06 -5.79
CA ASP A 89 5.73 -2.99 -4.88
C ASP A 89 5.92 -1.62 -5.54
N LEU A 90 7.01 -1.44 -6.31
CA LEU A 90 7.22 -0.27 -7.16
C LEU A 90 6.15 -0.15 -8.25
N LEU A 91 5.83 -1.25 -8.93
CA LEU A 91 4.76 -1.29 -9.93
C LEU A 91 3.40 -0.91 -9.33
N LYS A 92 3.03 -1.48 -8.17
CA LYS A 92 1.81 -1.11 -7.46
C LYS A 92 1.80 0.38 -7.13
N TRP A 93 2.88 0.90 -6.56
CA TRP A 93 2.98 2.30 -6.20
C TRP A 93 2.80 3.22 -7.43
N ALA A 94 3.44 2.87 -8.55
CA ALA A 94 3.28 3.58 -9.81
C ALA A 94 1.82 3.59 -10.30
N ASP A 95 1.11 2.45 -10.28
CA ASP A 95 -0.31 2.40 -10.68
C ASP A 95 -1.17 3.30 -9.79
N ARG A 96 -0.92 3.28 -8.48
CA ARG A 96 -1.69 4.07 -7.52
C ARG A 96 -1.44 5.56 -7.67
N ILE A 97 -0.22 5.99 -7.97
CA ILE A 97 0.08 7.40 -8.27
C ILE A 97 -0.56 7.82 -9.60
N ALA A 98 -0.50 6.96 -10.63
CA ALA A 98 -1.11 7.24 -11.93
C ALA A 98 -2.62 7.49 -11.84
N ALA A 99 -3.33 6.73 -10.99
CA ALA A 99 -4.74 6.96 -10.70
C ALA A 99 -5.03 8.33 -10.05
N ARG A 100 -4.01 9.03 -9.57
CA ARG A 100 -4.09 10.34 -8.90
C ARG A 100 -3.35 11.45 -9.65
N GLU A 101 -3.00 11.21 -10.91
CA GLU A 101 -2.24 12.17 -11.72
C GLU A 101 -2.93 13.53 -11.87
N GLN A 102 -4.25 13.60 -11.68
CA GLN A 102 -5.02 14.84 -11.80
C GLN A 102 -4.87 15.81 -10.62
N LEU A 103 -4.29 15.37 -9.50
CA LEU A 103 -4.03 16.22 -8.34
C LEU A 103 -3.08 17.36 -8.71
N ASN A 104 -3.09 18.49 -8.00
CA ASN A 104 -2.11 19.54 -8.27
C ASN A 104 -0.69 19.16 -7.77
N ASP A 105 0.32 19.95 -8.12
CA ASP A 105 1.73 19.68 -7.77
C ASP A 105 2.02 19.77 -6.26
N HIS A 106 1.13 20.40 -5.49
CA HIS A 106 1.23 20.48 -4.04
C HIS A 106 0.62 19.26 -3.34
N GLU A 107 -0.42 18.66 -3.91
CA GLU A 107 -1.15 17.52 -3.35
C GLU A 107 -0.55 16.18 -3.77
N LEU A 108 -0.04 16.08 -5.00
CA LEU A 108 0.49 14.84 -5.56
C LEU A 108 1.62 14.22 -4.71
N PRO A 109 2.60 14.97 -4.17
CA PRO A 109 3.66 14.39 -3.34
C PRO A 109 3.13 13.73 -2.07
N MET A 110 2.17 14.35 -1.38
CA MET A 110 1.55 13.77 -0.19
C MET A 110 0.74 12.52 -0.54
N ALA A 111 -0.03 12.56 -1.62
CA ALA A 111 -0.78 11.41 -2.09
C ALA A 111 0.17 10.25 -2.48
N ALA A 112 1.23 10.54 -3.22
CA ALA A 112 2.26 9.57 -3.56
C ALA A 112 2.92 8.98 -2.31
N PHE A 113 3.19 9.81 -1.30
CA PHE A 113 3.76 9.36 -0.03
C PHE A 113 2.84 8.38 0.70
N GLN A 114 1.55 8.69 0.83
CA GLN A 114 0.57 7.80 1.47
C GLN A 114 0.47 6.45 0.75
N GLU A 115 0.50 6.44 -0.59
CA GLU A 115 0.51 5.19 -1.35
C GLU A 115 1.82 4.41 -1.18
N ALA A 116 2.95 5.10 -1.06
CA ALA A 116 4.24 4.45 -0.80
C ALA A 116 4.28 3.78 0.59
N LEU A 117 3.70 4.42 1.62
CA LEU A 117 3.60 3.81 2.96
C LEU A 117 2.82 2.49 2.94
N ASP A 118 1.78 2.40 2.10
CA ASP A 118 1.01 1.17 1.95
C ASP A 118 1.76 0.10 1.14
N CYS A 119 2.52 0.50 0.11
CA CYS A 119 3.24 -0.42 -0.76
C CYS A 119 4.54 -0.96 -0.13
N PHE A 120 5.30 -0.12 0.57
CA PHE A 120 6.65 -0.46 1.05
C PHE A 120 6.71 -0.66 2.56
N CYS A 121 5.99 0.15 3.35
CA CYS A 121 6.14 0.20 4.80
C CYS A 121 5.16 -0.72 5.55
N ALA A 122 4.00 -1.02 4.97
CA ALA A 122 2.93 -1.75 5.67
C ALA A 122 3.32 -3.19 6.08
N ALA A 123 4.22 -3.83 5.35
CA ALA A 123 4.69 -5.18 5.63
C ALA A 123 5.95 -5.23 6.53
N VAL A 124 6.53 -4.07 6.87
CA VAL A 124 7.73 -3.98 7.72
C VAL A 124 7.31 -4.13 9.19
N PRO A 125 7.73 -5.22 9.87
CA PRO A 125 7.29 -5.48 11.24
C PRO A 125 8.00 -4.55 12.25
N GLU A 126 9.27 -4.26 12.02
CA GLU A 126 10.11 -3.48 12.93
C GLU A 126 9.76 -1.99 12.84
N PRO A 127 9.25 -1.35 13.91
CA PRO A 127 8.83 0.05 13.88
C PRO A 127 9.95 1.01 13.48
N ILE A 128 11.17 0.79 13.96
CA ILE A 128 12.33 1.64 13.68
C ILE A 128 12.65 1.61 12.18
N THR A 129 12.72 0.42 11.58
CA THR A 129 12.95 0.27 10.13
C THR A 129 11.83 0.90 9.30
N ARG A 130 10.59 0.77 9.76
CA ARG A 130 9.42 1.36 9.09
C ARG A 130 9.48 2.89 9.08
N ASP A 131 9.88 3.49 10.19
CA ASP A 131 10.03 4.94 10.31
C ASP A 131 11.19 5.45 9.45
N LEU A 132 12.32 4.73 9.41
CA LEU A 132 13.42 5.03 8.49
C LEU A 132 13.00 4.99 7.02
N PHE A 133 12.23 3.97 6.62
CA PHE A 133 11.69 3.88 5.26
C PHE A 133 10.77 5.06 4.95
N ALA A 134 9.89 5.42 5.88
CA ALA A 134 8.99 6.56 5.71
C ALA A 134 9.76 7.88 5.55
N GLU A 135 10.78 8.14 6.36
CA GLU A 135 11.62 9.34 6.25
C GLU A 135 12.38 9.38 4.91
N GLN A 136 12.95 8.25 4.47
CA GLN A 136 13.64 8.16 3.18
C GLN A 136 12.70 8.48 2.01
N ILE A 137 11.52 7.82 1.97
CA ILE A 137 10.51 8.07 0.93
C ILE A 137 10.09 9.55 0.94
N ALA A 138 9.81 10.10 2.12
CA ALA A 138 9.44 11.51 2.26
C ALA A 138 10.49 12.44 1.68
N GLY A 139 11.78 12.22 1.98
CA GLY A 139 12.89 13.00 1.45
C GLY A 139 12.94 13.01 -0.09
N TYR A 140 12.80 11.85 -0.73
CA TYR A 140 12.75 11.78 -2.21
C TYR A 140 11.52 12.49 -2.80
N LEU A 141 10.41 12.53 -2.07
CA LEU A 141 9.19 13.24 -2.48
C LEU A 141 9.18 14.73 -2.09
N ASN A 142 10.29 15.26 -1.56
CA ASN A 142 10.42 16.63 -1.05
C ASN A 142 9.46 16.96 0.11
N LEU A 143 9.18 15.97 0.96
CA LEU A 143 8.43 16.12 2.20
C LEU A 143 9.39 16.11 3.39
N SER A 144 9.05 16.85 4.46
CA SER A 144 9.88 16.91 5.66
C SER A 144 9.78 15.63 6.50
N ALA A 145 10.81 15.35 7.29
CA ALA A 145 10.77 14.25 8.27
C ALA A 145 9.58 14.41 9.25
N THR A 146 9.23 15.64 9.63
CA THR A 146 8.06 15.92 10.47
C THR A 146 6.77 15.41 9.84
N VAL A 147 6.60 15.60 8.52
CA VAL A 147 5.44 15.06 7.78
C VAL A 147 5.44 13.54 7.80
N ALA A 148 6.60 12.90 7.62
CA ALA A 148 6.72 11.45 7.69
C ALA A 148 6.29 10.90 9.05
N THR A 149 6.79 11.48 10.14
CA THR A 149 6.44 11.11 11.52
C THR A 149 4.95 11.29 11.80
N GLN A 150 4.39 12.44 11.42
CA GLN A 150 2.96 12.73 11.61
C GLN A 150 2.08 11.72 10.85
N GLN A 151 2.44 11.37 9.61
CA GLN A 151 1.71 10.36 8.84
C GLN A 151 1.82 8.96 9.47
N CYS A 152 2.99 8.59 10.00
CA CYS A 152 3.20 7.27 10.60
C CYS A 152 2.52 7.12 11.97
N HIS A 153 2.53 8.16 12.81
CA HIS A 153 2.15 8.07 14.23
C HIS A 153 0.85 8.75 14.61
N ASP A 154 0.44 9.79 13.88
CA ASP A 154 -0.71 10.62 14.26
C ASP A 154 -1.87 10.55 13.28
N TYR A 155 -1.61 10.15 12.02
CA TYR A 155 -2.63 10.12 10.97
C TYR A 155 -3.86 9.30 11.34
N LYS A 156 -5.04 9.92 11.31
CA LYS A 156 -6.34 9.29 11.43
C LYS A 156 -7.22 9.76 10.27
N PRO A 157 -7.59 8.90 9.32
CA PRO A 157 -8.43 9.30 8.20
C PRO A 157 -9.85 9.62 8.68
N GLU A 158 -10.43 10.67 8.09
CA GLU A 158 -11.84 11.00 8.27
C GLU A 158 -12.72 9.99 7.52
N ILE A 159 -13.87 9.64 8.09
CA ILE A 159 -14.82 8.69 7.51
C ILE A 159 -16.16 9.39 7.34
N SER A 160 -16.67 9.40 6.11
CA SER A 160 -18.00 9.89 5.78
C SER A 160 -18.80 8.79 5.06
N ILE A 161 -19.98 8.47 5.59
CA ILE A 161 -20.86 7.44 5.03
C ILE A 161 -22.15 8.12 4.62
N THR A 162 -22.48 8.02 3.33
CA THR A 162 -23.70 8.58 2.75
C THR A 162 -24.64 7.46 2.31
N ASN A 163 -25.76 7.80 1.68
CA ASN A 163 -26.65 6.81 1.06
C ASN A 163 -26.04 6.13 -0.17
N HIS A 164 -25.01 6.72 -0.78
CA HIS A 164 -24.48 6.28 -2.07
C HIS A 164 -23.04 5.78 -1.99
N CYS A 165 -22.29 6.15 -0.95
CA CYS A 165 -20.91 5.75 -0.82
C CYS A 165 -20.43 5.64 0.63
N VAL A 166 -19.30 4.96 0.79
CA VAL A 166 -18.41 5.01 1.95
C VAL A 166 -17.14 5.70 1.47
N ARG A 167 -16.81 6.83 2.08
CA ARG A 167 -15.57 7.56 1.79
C ARG A 167 -14.71 7.61 3.05
N ILE A 168 -13.43 7.28 2.90
CA ILE A 168 -12.40 7.29 3.93
C ILE A 168 -11.25 8.08 3.35
N SER A 169 -11.02 9.27 3.90
CA SER A 169 -10.14 10.29 3.34
C SER A 169 -10.43 10.62 1.86
N GLU A 170 -9.51 11.33 1.20
CA GLU A 170 -9.58 11.65 -0.23
C GLU A 170 -9.11 10.51 -1.14
N ARG A 171 -8.60 9.40 -0.57
CA ARG A 171 -8.04 8.29 -1.39
C ARG A 171 -8.86 7.02 -1.42
N ALA A 172 -9.82 6.86 -0.51
CA ALA A 172 -10.62 5.66 -0.41
C ALA A 172 -12.12 5.95 -0.57
N LEU A 173 -12.70 5.53 -1.70
CA LEU A 173 -14.12 5.68 -2.00
C LEU A 173 -14.71 4.35 -2.49
N LEU A 174 -15.76 3.86 -1.85
CA LEU A 174 -16.58 2.74 -2.34
C LEU A 174 -18.01 3.18 -2.57
N HIS A 175 -18.52 2.95 -3.77
CA HIS A 175 -19.94 3.09 -4.07
C HIS A 175 -20.73 1.91 -3.51
N LYS A 176 -21.89 2.23 -2.91
CA LYS A 176 -22.85 1.24 -2.43
C LYS A 176 -23.57 0.60 -3.61
N LEU A 177 -23.79 -0.71 -3.55
CA LEU A 177 -24.63 -1.37 -4.54
C LEU A 177 -26.11 -0.99 -4.32
N PRO A 178 -26.91 -0.91 -5.39
CA PRO A 178 -28.36 -0.76 -5.28
C PRO A 178 -28.92 -1.89 -4.40
N SER A 179 -29.58 -1.54 -3.31
CA SER A 179 -30.28 -2.51 -2.47
C SER A 179 -31.71 -2.68 -3.00
N PRO A 180 -32.13 -3.91 -3.39
CA PRO A 180 -33.52 -4.18 -3.74
C PRO A 180 -34.47 -4.17 -2.53
N LEU A 181 -33.95 -4.14 -1.31
CA LEU A 181 -34.74 -4.07 -0.08
C LEU A 181 -34.75 -2.63 0.48
N PRO A 182 -35.93 -2.07 0.81
CA PRO A 182 -36.03 -0.82 1.54
C PRO A 182 -35.23 -0.88 2.85
N SER A 183 -34.51 0.20 3.13
CA SER A 183 -33.61 0.45 4.26
C SER A 183 -34.10 0.03 5.65
N LEU A 184 -35.39 -0.26 5.81
CA LEU A 184 -36.00 -0.69 7.07
C LEU A 184 -35.54 -2.09 7.51
N MET A 185 -35.27 -3.03 6.58
CA MET A 185 -34.76 -4.37 6.93
C MET A 185 -33.23 -4.41 7.11
N ALA A 186 -32.51 -3.45 6.51
CA ALA A 186 -31.06 -3.28 6.73
C ALA A 186 -30.76 -2.90 8.19
N SER A 187 -31.71 -2.26 8.88
CA SER A 187 -31.58 -1.86 10.29
C SER A 187 -31.42 -3.02 11.29
N VAL A 188 -31.69 -4.25 10.87
CA VAL A 188 -31.57 -5.48 11.68
C VAL A 188 -30.22 -6.19 11.48
N ALA A 189 -29.56 -5.96 10.34
CA ALA A 189 -28.28 -6.59 10.03
C ALA A 189 -27.12 -5.78 10.64
N VAL A 190 -26.69 -6.18 11.84
CA VAL A 190 -25.46 -5.71 12.51
C VAL A 190 -25.49 -4.23 12.93
N LYS A 191 -26.28 -3.91 13.96
CA LYS A 191 -26.01 -2.79 14.89
C LYS A 191 -24.83 -3.09 15.83
N SER A 192 -23.75 -3.73 15.37
CA SER A 192 -22.56 -3.80 16.22
C SER A 192 -21.87 -2.44 16.16
N PRO A 193 -21.64 -1.75 17.30
CA PRO A 193 -20.87 -0.52 17.29
C PRO A 193 -19.46 -0.81 16.75
N PHE A 194 -19.13 -0.29 15.57
CA PHE A 194 -17.76 -0.31 15.06
C PHE A 194 -16.99 0.85 15.71
N SER A 195 -15.89 0.55 16.39
CA SER A 195 -15.09 1.59 17.04
C SER A 195 -14.12 2.24 16.05
N PHE A 196 -14.24 3.55 15.86
CA PHE A 196 -13.39 4.36 14.98
C PHE A 196 -12.15 4.89 15.69
N THR A 197 -11.35 3.96 16.22
CA THR A 197 -9.97 4.22 16.66
C THR A 197 -9.08 4.59 15.47
N ARG A 198 -7.92 5.22 15.73
CA ARG A 198 -6.92 5.50 14.69
C ARG A 198 -6.58 4.24 13.87
N LYS A 199 -6.25 3.14 14.54
CA LYS A 199 -5.83 1.88 13.90
C LYS A 199 -6.93 1.28 13.03
N SER A 200 -8.19 1.30 13.49
CA SER A 200 -9.31 0.77 12.70
C SER A 200 -9.64 1.67 11.50
N CYS A 201 -9.58 3.00 11.63
CA CYS A 201 -9.76 3.91 10.50
C CYS A 201 -8.68 3.72 9.42
N VAL A 202 -7.40 3.63 9.80
CA VAL A 202 -6.30 3.34 8.86
C VAL A 202 -6.46 1.97 8.21
N LEU A 203 -6.88 0.96 8.96
CA LEU A 203 -7.17 -0.37 8.40
C LEU A 203 -8.29 -0.32 7.37
N LEU A 204 -9.40 0.35 7.67
CA LEU A 204 -10.52 0.49 6.74
C LEU A 204 -10.08 1.23 5.46
N GLU A 205 -9.32 2.32 5.61
CA GLU A 205 -8.77 3.06 4.47
C GLU A 205 -7.94 2.15 3.55
N ARG A 206 -6.98 1.42 4.11
CA ARG A 206 -6.11 0.50 3.37
C ARG A 206 -6.88 -0.59 2.64
N ILE A 207 -7.91 -1.15 3.28
CA ILE A 207 -8.80 -2.14 2.64
C ILE A 207 -9.51 -1.50 1.45
N VAL A 208 -10.08 -0.30 1.61
CA VAL A 208 -10.78 0.38 0.53
C VAL A 208 -9.83 0.72 -0.63
N VAL A 209 -8.63 1.23 -0.34
CA VAL A 209 -7.62 1.53 -1.37
C VAL A 209 -7.25 0.26 -2.15
N ALA A 210 -7.05 -0.86 -1.46
CA ALA A 210 -6.78 -2.12 -2.13
C ALA A 210 -7.94 -2.59 -3.02
N VAL A 211 -9.19 -2.46 -2.55
CA VAL A 211 -10.38 -2.78 -3.33
C VAL A 211 -10.48 -1.89 -4.59
N ASN A 212 -10.24 -0.59 -4.46
CA ASN A 212 -10.25 0.35 -5.59
C ASN A 212 -9.21 0.00 -6.66
N ASN A 213 -8.04 -0.45 -6.23
CA ASN A 213 -6.96 -0.88 -7.12
C ASN A 213 -7.04 -2.36 -7.54
N LYS A 214 -8.10 -3.08 -7.15
CA LYS A 214 -8.29 -4.52 -7.44
C LYS A 214 -7.11 -5.38 -6.97
N GLU A 215 -6.52 -5.03 -5.84
CA GLU A 215 -5.35 -5.70 -5.30
C GLU A 215 -5.72 -6.81 -4.29
N PRO A 216 -5.14 -8.01 -4.40
CA PRO A 216 -5.25 -9.01 -3.33
C PRO A 216 -4.46 -8.55 -2.10
N VAL A 217 -5.09 -8.65 -0.92
CA VAL A 217 -4.49 -8.24 0.36
C VAL A 217 -4.57 -9.34 1.41
N LEU A 218 -3.53 -9.42 2.22
CA LEU A 218 -3.45 -10.26 3.41
C LEU A 218 -3.34 -9.34 4.63
N ILE A 219 -4.24 -9.50 5.59
CA ILE A 219 -4.26 -8.69 6.82
C ILE A 219 -3.81 -9.56 7.98
N VAL A 220 -2.60 -9.31 8.50
CA VAL A 220 -1.99 -10.08 9.59
C VAL A 220 -1.96 -9.24 10.87
N GLY A 221 -2.04 -9.91 12.02
CA GLY A 221 -1.94 -9.30 13.35
C GLY A 221 -2.63 -10.19 14.38
N GLU A 222 -2.50 -9.84 15.67
CA GLU A 222 -3.10 -10.59 16.78
C GLU A 222 -4.59 -10.86 16.57
N THR A 223 -5.07 -12.04 16.97
CA THR A 223 -6.49 -12.38 16.94
C THR A 223 -7.30 -11.41 17.81
N GLY A 224 -8.54 -11.11 17.41
CA GLY A 224 -9.41 -10.19 18.16
C GLY A 224 -9.19 -8.69 17.89
N THR A 225 -8.21 -8.30 17.09
CA THR A 225 -7.93 -6.88 16.72
C THR A 225 -8.90 -6.27 15.68
N GLY A 226 -10.03 -6.92 15.39
CA GLY A 226 -11.07 -6.37 14.51
C GLY A 226 -10.80 -6.49 13.01
N LYS A 227 -9.82 -7.27 12.55
CA LYS A 227 -9.53 -7.48 11.12
C LYS A 227 -10.74 -8.00 10.33
N THR A 228 -11.32 -9.10 10.78
CA THR A 228 -12.53 -9.70 10.17
C THR A 228 -13.71 -8.74 10.27
N THR A 229 -13.86 -8.07 11.41
CA THR A 229 -14.91 -7.08 11.66
C THR A 229 -14.81 -5.89 10.71
N ALA A 230 -13.60 -5.43 10.36
CA ALA A 230 -13.40 -4.33 9.40
C ALA A 230 -13.89 -4.69 8.00
N VAL A 231 -13.61 -5.92 7.53
CA VAL A 231 -14.09 -6.41 6.23
C VAL A 231 -15.61 -6.58 6.22
N GLN A 232 -16.17 -7.18 7.28
CA GLN A 232 -17.61 -7.31 7.46
C GLN A 232 -18.32 -5.95 7.48
N TYR A 233 -17.74 -4.99 8.20
CA TYR A 233 -18.23 -3.63 8.31
C TYR A 233 -18.29 -2.94 6.93
N LEU A 234 -17.22 -2.98 6.13
CA LEU A 234 -17.21 -2.37 4.80
C LEU A 234 -18.20 -3.05 3.84
N ALA A 235 -18.31 -4.38 3.89
CA ALA A 235 -19.27 -5.11 3.06
C ALA A 235 -20.72 -4.72 3.39
N TYR A 236 -21.04 -4.62 4.68
CA TYR A 236 -22.33 -4.14 5.15
C TYR A 236 -22.60 -2.70 4.69
N GLN A 237 -21.66 -1.79 4.94
CA GLN A 237 -21.82 -0.37 4.57
C GLN A 237 -21.96 -0.16 3.06
N THR A 238 -21.46 -1.08 2.23
CA THR A 238 -21.50 -0.98 0.76
C THR A 238 -22.59 -1.81 0.10
N ASN A 239 -23.49 -2.44 0.88
CA ASN A 239 -24.51 -3.36 0.39
C ASN A 239 -23.93 -4.52 -0.44
N ARG A 240 -22.74 -5.01 -0.07
CA ARG A 240 -22.06 -6.10 -0.77
C ARG A 240 -22.19 -7.40 0.02
N LYS A 241 -22.49 -8.48 -0.67
CA LYS A 241 -22.50 -9.83 -0.09
C LYS A 241 -21.07 -10.27 0.19
N LEU A 242 -20.70 -10.36 1.47
CA LEU A 242 -19.43 -10.94 1.89
C LEU A 242 -19.51 -12.48 1.84
N LYS A 243 -18.63 -13.11 1.05
CA LYS A 243 -18.44 -14.55 1.07
C LYS A 243 -17.25 -14.86 1.98
N VAL A 244 -17.49 -15.65 3.02
CA VAL A 244 -16.44 -16.12 3.95
C VAL A 244 -16.19 -17.58 3.65
N ILE A 245 -14.94 -17.91 3.35
CA ILE A 245 -14.46 -19.28 3.20
C ILE A 245 -13.43 -19.48 4.30
N ASN A 246 -13.69 -20.42 5.21
CA ASN A 246 -12.75 -20.76 6.26
C ASN A 246 -11.69 -21.70 5.69
N MET A 247 -10.42 -21.30 5.77
CA MET A 247 -9.31 -22.12 5.31
C MET A 247 -8.61 -22.73 6.53
N ASN A 248 -8.39 -24.04 6.51
CA ASN A 248 -7.62 -24.77 7.50
C ASN A 248 -6.60 -25.68 6.80
N GLN A 249 -5.81 -26.45 7.55
CA GLN A 249 -4.82 -27.37 6.97
C GLN A 249 -5.42 -28.50 6.12
N GLN A 250 -6.72 -28.78 6.26
CA GLN A 250 -7.45 -29.79 5.48
C GLN A 250 -8.17 -29.18 4.26
N SER A 251 -8.11 -27.86 4.08
CA SER A 251 -8.72 -27.20 2.93
C SER A 251 -7.91 -27.48 1.68
N ASP A 252 -8.49 -28.22 0.74
CA ASP A 252 -7.86 -28.60 -0.51
C ASP A 252 -8.28 -27.69 -1.67
N ALA A 253 -7.48 -27.65 -2.74
CA ALA A 253 -7.80 -26.87 -3.93
C ALA A 253 -9.16 -27.29 -4.56
N THR A 254 -9.55 -28.55 -4.38
CA THR A 254 -10.85 -29.10 -4.80
C THR A 254 -12.04 -28.49 -4.06
N ASP A 255 -11.86 -27.98 -2.84
CA ASP A 255 -12.93 -27.30 -2.09
C ASP A 255 -13.26 -25.92 -2.68
N LEU A 256 -12.28 -25.31 -3.36
CA LEU A 256 -12.41 -24.00 -3.99
C LEU A 256 -12.77 -24.08 -5.46
N LEU A 257 -12.14 -25.00 -6.20
CA LEU A 257 -12.26 -25.12 -7.65
C LEU A 257 -13.28 -26.19 -8.09
N GLY A 258 -13.65 -27.09 -7.18
CA GLY A 258 -14.41 -28.30 -7.49
C GLY A 258 -13.51 -29.44 -7.96
N GLY A 259 -14.00 -30.67 -7.81
CA GLY A 259 -13.40 -31.88 -8.38
C GLY A 259 -14.31 -32.51 -9.42
N PHE A 260 -13.74 -33.16 -10.43
CA PHE A 260 -14.51 -34.00 -11.34
C PHE A 260 -14.92 -35.27 -10.61
N LYS A 261 -16.23 -35.47 -10.39
CA LYS A 261 -16.77 -36.75 -9.95
C LYS A 261 -17.14 -37.56 -11.20
N PRO A 262 -16.45 -38.68 -11.51
CA PRO A 262 -16.85 -39.54 -12.62
C PRO A 262 -18.27 -40.06 -12.35
N VAL A 263 -19.12 -40.01 -13.37
CA VAL A 263 -20.45 -40.63 -13.34
C VAL A 263 -20.24 -42.12 -13.62
N GLU A 264 -20.54 -42.96 -12.63
CA GLU A 264 -20.58 -44.41 -12.86
C GLU A 264 -21.71 -44.71 -13.85
N MET A 265 -21.38 -45.31 -15.00
CA MET A 265 -22.32 -45.78 -16.01
C MET A 265 -22.78 -47.20 -15.70
#